data_AF-A0A558CYH9-F1
#
_entry.id   AF-A0A558CYH9-F1
#
_cell.length_a   1.000
_cell.length_b   1.000
_cell.length_c   1.000
_cell.angle_alpha   90.00
_cell.angle_beta   90.00
_cell.angle_gamma   90.00
#
_symmetry.space_group_name_H-M   'P 1'
#
loop_
_entity.id
_entity.type
_entity.pdbx_description
1 polymer ?
#
loop_
_entity_poly.entity_id
_entity_poly.type
_entity_poly.pdbx_seq_one_letter_code
_entity_poly.pdbx_strand_id
1 'polypeptide(L)'
;MDKQPQFLNEWEDGGLEAIKEVFRLTEKELAEIDLLLASYSRDAFCGEAFLLFRKGDMLYEVNASHDSGICMEGQWEPEETLLKALDFRLEKGRLGVSTDGDNLFANELRFLLAELKANGFS
;
A
#
# COMPACT_ATOMS: atom_id res chain seq x y z
N MET A 1 -7.34 -17.57 -6.07
CA MET A 1 -7.15 -16.80 -7.31
C MET A 1 -5.99 -15.89 -7.04
N ASP A 2 -4.89 -16.06 -7.76
CA ASP A 2 -3.75 -15.15 -7.71
C ASP A 2 -4.23 -13.81 -8.27
N LYS A 3 -4.44 -12.84 -7.38
CA LYS A 3 -4.92 -11.50 -7.76
C LYS A 3 -3.70 -10.71 -8.24
N GLN A 4 -3.85 -9.99 -9.34
CA GLN A 4 -2.80 -9.09 -9.78
C GLN A 4 -2.72 -7.90 -8.80
N PRO A 5 -1.51 -7.52 -8.34
CA PRO A 5 -1.33 -6.34 -7.51
C PRO A 5 -1.85 -5.09 -8.22
N GLN A 6 -2.53 -4.22 -7.48
CA GLN A 6 -2.94 -2.91 -7.97
C GLN A 6 -1.85 -1.89 -7.64
N PHE A 7 -1.28 -1.27 -8.67
CA PHE A 7 -0.33 -0.18 -8.52
C PHE A 7 -1.01 1.13 -8.90
N LEU A 8 -0.88 2.14 -8.06
CA LEU A 8 -1.59 3.42 -8.18
C LEU A 8 -0.60 4.60 -8.15
N ASN A 9 -1.03 5.71 -8.74
CA ASN A 9 -0.29 6.97 -8.78
C ASN A 9 1.10 6.77 -9.45
N GLU A 10 2.18 7.25 -8.82
CA GLU A 10 3.53 7.18 -9.41
C GLU A 10 4.03 5.75 -9.67
N TRP A 11 3.37 4.72 -9.10
CA TRP A 11 3.71 3.32 -9.32
C TRP A 11 2.84 2.62 -10.36
N GLU A 12 1.83 3.27 -10.94
CA GLU A 12 0.95 2.68 -11.97
C GLU A 12 1.74 2.04 -13.13
N ASP A 13 2.76 2.75 -13.63
CA ASP A 13 3.62 2.27 -14.72
C ASP A 13 4.85 1.47 -14.22
N GLY A 14 5.32 1.77 -13.01
CA GLY A 14 6.58 1.23 -12.47
C GLY A 14 6.44 -0.14 -11.81
N GLY A 15 5.25 -0.46 -11.30
CA GLY A 15 4.93 -1.75 -10.71
C GLY A 15 5.87 -2.17 -9.57
N LEU A 16 6.17 -3.47 -9.53
CA LEU A 16 6.97 -4.08 -8.46
C LEU A 16 8.44 -3.61 -8.45
N GLU A 17 9.02 -3.36 -9.63
CA GLU A 17 10.42 -2.93 -9.73
C GLU A 17 10.60 -1.53 -9.12
N ALA A 18 9.64 -0.61 -9.33
CA ALA A 18 9.70 0.71 -8.70
C ALA A 18 9.68 0.64 -7.17
N ILE A 19 8.86 -0.25 -6.59
CA ILE A 19 8.81 -0.48 -5.14
C ILE A 19 10.15 -1.04 -4.64
N LYS A 20 10.69 -2.05 -5.35
CA LYS A 20 11.98 -2.66 -5.03
C LYS A 20 13.10 -1.62 -4.98
N GLU A 21 13.12 -0.70 -5.95
CA GLU A 21 14.11 0.37 -6.00
C GLU A 21 13.95 1.39 -4.87
N VAL A 22 12.72 1.84 -4.61
CA VAL A 22 12.43 2.89 -3.61
C VAL A 22 12.72 2.43 -2.18
N PHE A 23 12.39 1.16 -1.86
CA PHE A 23 12.61 0.58 -0.54
C PHE A 23 13.92 -0.21 -0.41
N ARG A 24 14.67 -0.38 -1.50
CA ARG A 24 15.87 -1.25 -1.56
C ARG A 24 15.61 -2.69 -1.14
N LEU A 25 14.48 -3.24 -1.56
CA LEU A 25 14.09 -4.62 -1.23
C LEU A 25 14.89 -5.64 -2.01
N THR A 26 15.10 -6.78 -1.38
CA THR A 26 15.66 -7.97 -2.04
C THR A 26 14.56 -8.78 -2.72
N GLU A 27 14.92 -9.59 -3.72
CA GLU A 27 13.97 -10.49 -4.38
C GLU A 27 13.35 -11.50 -3.43
N LYS A 28 14.09 -11.87 -2.37
CA LYS A 28 13.59 -12.78 -1.34
C LYS A 28 12.44 -12.17 -0.55
N GLU A 29 12.55 -10.90 -0.17
CA GLU A 29 11.49 -10.20 0.56
C GLU A 29 10.22 -10.09 -0.27
N LEU A 30 10.36 -9.81 -1.57
CA LEU A 30 9.23 -9.74 -2.50
C LEU A 30 8.61 -11.11 -2.79
N ALA A 31 9.40 -12.18 -2.82
CA ALA A 31 8.91 -13.53 -3.08
C ALA A 31 8.09 -14.12 -1.91
N GLU A 32 8.24 -13.59 -0.69
CA GLU A 32 7.50 -14.03 0.50
C GLU A 32 6.15 -13.33 0.68
N ILE A 33 5.83 -12.34 -0.16
CA ILE A 33 4.63 -11.52 -0.04
C ILE A 33 3.74 -11.63 -1.27
N ASP A 34 2.45 -11.52 -1.03
CA ASP A 34 1.41 -11.41 -2.05
C ASP A 34 0.88 -9.97 -2.02
N LEU A 35 1.44 -9.12 -2.89
CA LEU A 35 1.11 -7.70 -2.95
C LEU A 35 -0.31 -7.50 -3.49
N LEU A 36 -1.14 -6.74 -2.76
CA LEU A 36 -2.54 -6.52 -3.10
C LEU A 36 -2.78 -5.12 -3.65
N LEU A 37 -2.20 -4.11 -2.99
CA LEU A 37 -2.31 -2.70 -3.37
C LEU A 37 -1.04 -1.96 -3.00
N ALA A 38 -0.55 -1.11 -3.89
CA ALA A 38 0.54 -0.19 -3.63
C ALA A 38 0.23 1.16 -4.27
N SER A 39 0.40 2.22 -3.50
CA SER A 39 0.19 3.60 -3.92
C SER A 39 1.33 4.45 -3.44
N TYR A 40 1.89 5.25 -4.35
CA TYR A 40 2.86 6.27 -4.02
C TYR A 40 2.44 7.60 -4.62
N SER A 41 2.06 8.53 -3.74
CA SER A 41 1.69 9.89 -4.10
C SER A 41 2.75 10.86 -3.65
N ARG A 42 3.12 11.81 -4.50
CA ARG A 42 4.10 12.84 -4.16
C ARG A 42 3.69 14.20 -4.67
N ASP A 43 4.22 15.22 -4.02
CA ASP A 43 4.30 16.57 -4.55
C ASP A 43 5.77 16.93 -4.88
N ALA A 44 6.03 18.22 -5.05
CA ALA A 44 7.35 18.74 -5.39
C ALA A 44 8.38 18.56 -4.25
N PHE A 45 7.94 18.32 -3.02
CA PHE A 45 8.77 18.29 -1.81
C PHE A 45 8.60 17.00 -1.02
N CYS A 46 7.39 16.50 -0.86
CA CYS A 46 7.08 15.36 0.00
C CYS A 46 6.48 14.20 -0.80
N GLY A 47 6.64 12.99 -0.29
CA GLY A 47 6.01 11.80 -0.83
C GLY A 47 5.50 10.88 0.27
N GLU A 48 4.38 10.24 0.02
CA GLU A 48 3.73 9.28 0.91
C GLU A 48 3.44 7.99 0.14
N ALA A 49 3.84 6.87 0.72
CA ALA A 49 3.60 5.55 0.18
C ALA A 49 2.76 4.71 1.14
N PHE A 50 1.85 3.95 0.55
CA PHE A 50 1.05 2.94 1.22
C PHE A 50 1.12 1.64 0.44
N LEU A 51 1.45 0.54 1.12
CA LEU A 51 1.39 -0.80 0.56
C LEU A 51 0.55 -1.69 1.46
N LEU A 52 -0.23 -2.56 0.84
CA LEU A 52 -0.99 -3.61 1.49
C LEU A 52 -0.67 -4.95 0.82
N PHE A 53 -0.23 -5.91 1.60
CA PHE A 53 0.10 -7.24 1.12
C PHE A 53 -0.25 -8.31 2.13
N ARG A 54 -0.34 -9.54 1.65
CA ARG A 54 -0.50 -10.72 2.47
C ARG A 54 0.83 -11.45 2.61
N LYS A 55 1.13 -11.93 3.81
CA LYS A 55 2.27 -12.82 4.07
C LYS A 55 1.76 -14.00 4.89
N GLY A 56 1.68 -15.18 4.24
CA GLY A 56 0.96 -16.32 4.80
C GLY A 56 -0.53 -16.04 4.93
N ASP A 57 -1.07 -16.20 6.14
CA ASP A 57 -2.49 -15.96 6.46
C ASP A 57 -2.76 -14.57 7.06
N MET A 58 -1.70 -13.75 7.20
CA MET A 58 -1.77 -12.43 7.83
C MET A 58 -1.70 -11.30 6.80
N LEU A 59 -2.37 -10.20 7.12
CA LEU A 59 -2.39 -8.99 6.33
C LEU A 59 -1.42 -7.98 6.94
N TYR A 60 -0.61 -7.35 6.08
CA TYR A 60 0.37 -6.36 6.49
C TYR A 60 0.22 -5.09 5.67
N GLU A 61 0.50 -3.97 6.31
CA GLU A 61 0.62 -2.68 5.66
C GLU A 61 2.02 -2.08 5.87
N VAL A 62 2.47 -1.28 4.91
CA VAL A 62 3.65 -0.43 5.04
C VAL A 62 3.20 1.00 4.76
N ASN A 63 3.49 1.89 5.71
CA ASN A 63 3.32 3.33 5.54
C ASN A 63 4.72 3.96 5.55
N ALA A 64 5.08 4.64 4.48
CA ALA A 64 6.37 5.30 4.39
C ALA A 64 6.19 6.73 3.87
N SER A 65 7.12 7.61 4.20
CA SER A 65 7.11 8.98 3.71
C SER A 65 8.52 9.53 3.56
N HIS A 66 8.70 10.52 2.70
CA HIS A 66 9.94 11.27 2.65
C HIS A 66 9.67 12.76 2.46
N ASP A 67 10.64 13.55 2.87
CA ASP A 67 10.71 15.00 2.63
C ASP A 67 12.01 15.27 1.86
N SER A 68 11.92 16.02 0.78
CA SER A 68 12.96 16.45 -0.17
C SER A 68 13.71 15.35 -0.96
N GLY A 69 13.58 14.08 -0.56
CA GLY A 69 14.18 12.91 -1.20
C GLY A 69 13.27 12.23 -2.23
N ILE A 70 13.68 11.03 -2.66
CA ILE A 70 12.82 10.08 -3.41
C ILE A 70 12.93 8.68 -2.80
N CYS A 71 13.92 8.43 -1.94
CA CYS A 71 14.18 7.12 -1.35
C CYS A 71 13.43 6.97 -0.02
N MET A 72 12.82 5.80 0.17
CA MET A 72 12.23 5.35 1.44
C MET A 72 13.05 4.18 2.01
N GLU A 73 14.35 4.17 1.72
CA GLU A 73 15.29 3.16 2.19
C GLU A 73 15.27 3.10 3.72
N GLY A 74 15.13 1.88 4.27
CA GLY A 74 15.03 1.66 5.70
C GLY A 74 13.63 1.90 6.30
N GLN A 75 12.64 2.33 5.52
CA GLN A 75 11.25 2.48 5.96
C GLN A 75 10.36 1.29 5.56
N TRP A 76 10.96 0.20 5.08
CA TRP A 76 10.23 -1.05 4.93
C TRP A 76 9.98 -1.67 6.31
N GLU A 77 8.92 -1.20 6.95
CA GLU A 77 8.49 -1.64 8.27
C GLU A 77 7.05 -2.19 8.18
N PRO A 78 6.87 -3.46 7.78
CA PRO A 78 5.55 -4.07 7.72
C PRO A 78 4.89 -4.17 9.09
N GLU A 79 3.69 -3.62 9.21
CA GLU A 79 2.85 -3.71 10.38
C GLU A 79 1.68 -4.65 10.11
N GLU A 80 1.43 -5.61 11.02
CA GLU A 80 0.25 -6.46 10.94
C GLU A 80 -1.01 -5.61 11.08
N THR A 81 -1.96 -5.81 10.17
CA THR A 81 -3.20 -5.03 10.12
C THR A 81 -4.40 -5.93 9.96
N LEU A 82 -5.57 -5.38 10.25
CA LEU A 82 -6.84 -6.09 10.17
C LEU A 82 -7.76 -5.36 9.20
N LEU A 83 -8.61 -6.10 8.48
CA LEU A 83 -9.61 -5.49 7.60
C LEU A 83 -10.45 -4.43 8.33
N LYS A 84 -10.84 -4.73 9.58
CA LYS A 84 -11.61 -3.80 10.42
C LYS A 84 -10.84 -2.53 10.79
N ALA A 85 -9.51 -2.61 10.96
CA ALA A 85 -8.68 -1.45 11.25
C ALA A 85 -8.58 -0.53 10.02
N LEU A 86 -8.42 -1.13 8.84
CA LEU A 86 -8.40 -0.42 7.56
C LEU A 86 -9.75 0.24 7.25
N ASP A 87 -10.87 -0.49 7.43
CA ASP A 87 -12.22 0.08 7.30
C ASP A 87 -12.42 1.28 8.22
N PHE A 88 -12.04 1.14 9.49
CA PHE A 88 -12.18 2.22 10.46
C PHE A 88 -11.39 3.46 10.04
N ARG A 89 -10.16 3.29 9.54
CA ARG A 89 -9.32 4.40 9.04
C ARG A 89 -9.85 5.02 7.74
N LEU A 90 -10.54 4.26 6.90
CA LEU A 90 -11.22 4.76 5.70
C LEU A 90 -12.52 5.52 6.00
N GLU A 91 -13.23 5.16 7.07
CA GLU A 91 -14.51 5.78 7.45
C GLU A 91 -14.36 6.94 8.44
N LYS A 92 -13.43 6.83 9.39
CA LYS A 92 -13.24 7.78 10.50
C LYS A 92 -11.95 8.56 10.39
N GLY A 93 -10.99 8.09 9.60
CA GLY A 93 -9.71 8.74 9.34
C GLY A 93 -9.66 9.40 7.97
N ARG A 94 -8.43 9.59 7.48
CA ARG A 94 -8.12 10.14 6.15
C ARG A 94 -7.25 9.19 5.32
N LEU A 95 -7.30 7.89 5.61
CA LEU A 95 -6.47 6.91 4.90
C LEU A 95 -6.80 6.93 3.40
N GLY A 96 -5.78 7.14 2.57
CA GLY A 96 -5.91 7.15 1.12
C GLY A 96 -6.60 8.38 0.52
N VAL A 97 -6.70 9.47 1.27
CA VAL A 97 -7.29 10.75 0.83
C VAL A 97 -6.27 11.88 1.07
N SER A 98 -6.12 12.78 0.10
CA SER A 98 -5.25 13.95 0.22
C SER A 98 -5.80 14.96 1.25
N THR A 99 -4.97 15.94 1.62
CA THR A 99 -5.42 17.05 2.48
C THR A 99 -6.59 17.83 1.87
N ASP A 100 -6.65 17.91 0.54
CA ASP A 100 -7.70 18.61 -0.21
C ASP A 100 -8.96 17.76 -0.42
N GLY A 101 -8.93 16.49 0.00
CA GLY A 101 -10.07 15.57 -0.11
C GLY A 101 -10.07 14.70 -1.37
N ASP A 102 -9.01 14.77 -2.18
CA ASP A 102 -8.89 13.96 -3.39
C ASP A 102 -8.58 12.50 -3.06
N ASN A 103 -9.10 11.58 -3.88
CA ASN A 103 -8.82 10.15 -3.72
C ASN A 103 -7.41 9.83 -4.20
N LEU A 104 -6.56 9.37 -3.28
CA LEU A 104 -5.23 8.82 -3.62
C LEU A 104 -5.32 7.31 -3.85
N PHE A 105 -5.97 6.60 -2.94
CA PHE A 105 -6.21 5.15 -3.03
C PHE A 105 -7.40 4.66 -2.18
N ALA A 106 -8.15 5.56 -1.53
CA ALA A 106 -9.18 5.17 -0.57
C ALA A 106 -10.31 4.35 -1.21
N ASN A 107 -10.73 4.70 -2.43
CA ASN A 107 -11.78 3.99 -3.15
C ASN A 107 -11.34 2.59 -3.55
N GLU A 108 -10.14 2.47 -4.11
CA GLU A 108 -9.52 1.22 -4.54
C GLU A 108 -9.32 0.29 -3.33
N LEU A 109 -8.88 0.85 -2.20
CA LEU A 109 -8.78 0.10 -0.95
C LEU A 109 -10.17 -0.36 -0.47
N ARG A 110 -11.21 0.48 -0.50
CA ARG A 110 -12.58 0.05 -0.13
C ARG A 110 -13.06 -1.13 -0.97
N PHE A 111 -12.85 -1.09 -2.28
CA PHE A 111 -13.20 -2.22 -3.16
C PHE A 111 -12.41 -3.47 -2.81
N LEU A 112 -11.10 -3.34 -2.62
CA LEU A 112 -10.24 -4.45 -2.23
C LEU A 112 -10.67 -5.09 -0.91
N LEU A 113 -10.97 -4.31 0.12
CA LEU A 113 -11.44 -4.82 1.41
C LEU A 113 -12.78 -5.54 1.29
N ALA A 114 -13.71 -5.02 0.48
CA ALA A 114 -14.99 -5.66 0.23
C ALA A 114 -14.82 -7.03 -0.46
N GLU A 115 -13.91 -7.12 -1.43
CA GLU A 115 -13.58 -8.38 -2.10
C GLU A 115 -12.90 -9.37 -1.15
N LEU A 116 -11.96 -8.94 -0.31
CA LEU A 116 -11.31 -9.80 0.67
C LEU A 116 -12.33 -10.41 1.64
N LYS A 117 -13.28 -9.62 2.12
CA LYS A 117 -14.39 -10.11 2.96
C LYS A 117 -15.28 -11.11 2.21
N ALA A 118 -15.62 -10.82 0.96
CA ALA A 118 -16.44 -11.72 0.14
C ALA A 118 -15.75 -13.06 -0.12
N ASN A 119 -14.42 -13.07 -0.16
CA ASN A 119 -13.60 -14.27 -0.30
C ASN A 119 -13.31 -14.99 1.03
N GLY A 120 -13.87 -14.51 2.15
CA GLY A 120 -13.74 -15.16 3.45
C GLY A 120 -12.47 -14.83 4.22
N PHE A 121 -11.73 -13.78 3.85
CA PHE A 121 -10.66 -13.24 4.69
C PHE A 121 -11.31 -12.51 5.88
N SER A 122 -10.98 -12.90 7.10
CA SER A 122 -11.59 -12.41 8.36
C SER A 122 -10.60 -11.66 9.22
#